data_AF-A0A537GQ70-F1
#
_entry.id   AF-A0A537GQ70-F1
#
_cell.length_a   1.000
_cell.length_b   1.000
_cell.length_c   1.000
_cell.angle_alpha   90.00
_cell.angle_beta   90.00
_cell.angle_gamma   90.00
#
_symmetry.space_group_name_H-M   'P 1'
#
loop_
_entity.id
_entity.type
_entity.pdbx_description
1 polymer ?
#
loop_
_entity_poly.entity_id
_entity_poly.type
_entity_poly.pdbx_seq_one_letter_code
_entity_poly.pdbx_strand_id
1 'polypeptide(L)'
;MVEGADRLSTLVDMRRNTDARNESHWIFFAIGSYLLWATLAIVYLLGWLQQAPSYNIPLSVFGTLHFSATIWLILLSLAISTGLSYLVYGLINRQNKHTAREEYLFREALGRAKSRSSKEQISVLLPLSSAEQDFYRLVERTNDRSAMLWALLVLTPYAGWIFLIIALYLVSQDLNSHEQTEQLLLQDVSRVLASGTYPQTYSNNVPPRPTNSLAYLFVSFASLGLLSLFWIHQVTLRQDNHFALHSSFEPGLLQALTESGIGTRGSF
;
A
#
# COMPACT_ATOMS: atom_id res chain seq x y z
N MET A 1 -21.16 -22.36 19.14
CA MET A 1 -21.43 -21.21 18.23
C MET A 1 -20.85 -19.87 18.72
N VAL A 2 -20.12 -19.83 19.85
CA VAL A 2 -19.52 -18.58 20.39
C VAL A 2 -18.18 -18.22 19.73
N GLU A 3 -17.46 -19.20 19.20
CA GLU A 3 -16.08 -19.05 18.66
C GLU A 3 -16.02 -18.30 17.32
N GLY A 4 -17.09 -18.36 16.52
CA GLY A 4 -17.14 -17.72 15.22
C GLY A 4 -17.33 -16.21 15.31
N ALA A 5 -18.31 -15.75 16.11
CA ALA A 5 -18.66 -14.33 16.29
C ALA A 5 -17.44 -13.49 16.68
N ASP A 6 -16.69 -14.00 17.65
CA ASP A 6 -15.47 -13.42 18.20
C ASP A 6 -14.36 -13.25 17.15
N ARG A 7 -14.26 -14.16 16.18
CA ARG A 7 -13.23 -14.11 15.13
C ARG A 7 -13.44 -12.93 14.15
N LEU A 8 -14.67 -12.67 13.72
CA LEU A 8 -14.93 -11.59 12.75
C LEU A 8 -14.79 -10.21 13.41
N SER A 9 -15.25 -10.05 14.65
CA SER A 9 -15.00 -8.81 15.42
C SER A 9 -13.51 -8.60 15.65
N THR A 10 -12.77 -9.65 16.00
CA THR A 10 -11.30 -9.58 16.13
C THR A 10 -10.64 -9.08 14.84
N LEU A 11 -11.04 -9.60 13.67
CA LEU A 11 -10.49 -9.18 12.37
C LEU A 11 -10.79 -7.71 12.03
N VAL A 12 -11.97 -7.20 12.40
CA VAL A 12 -12.31 -5.78 12.25
C VAL A 12 -11.47 -4.92 13.22
N ASP A 13 -11.30 -5.36 14.47
CA ASP A 13 -10.52 -4.63 15.46
C ASP A 13 -9.01 -4.60 15.16
N MET A 14 -8.49 -5.67 14.53
CA MET A 14 -7.10 -5.75 14.07
C MET A 14 -6.70 -4.64 13.11
N ARG A 15 -7.67 -3.96 12.46
CA ARG A 15 -7.44 -2.80 11.58
C ARG A 15 -6.55 -1.74 12.22
N ARG A 16 -6.70 -1.50 13.52
CA ARG A 16 -5.91 -0.49 14.26
C ARG A 16 -4.40 -0.75 14.17
N ASN A 17 -4.00 -2.01 13.98
CA ASN A 17 -2.60 -2.43 13.90
C ASN A 17 -2.13 -2.67 12.46
N THR A 18 -3.01 -3.10 11.56
CA THR A 18 -2.66 -3.39 10.15
C THR A 18 -2.68 -2.14 9.28
N ASP A 19 -3.60 -1.21 9.56
CA ASP A 19 -3.90 -0.07 8.68
C ASP A 19 -3.39 1.26 9.26
N ALA A 20 -2.59 1.18 10.33
CA ALA A 20 -1.99 2.33 11.01
C ALA A 20 -1.31 3.28 10.02
N ARG A 21 -1.63 4.57 10.10
CA ARG A 21 -1.12 5.59 9.17
C ARG A 21 0.37 5.80 9.36
N ASN A 22 1.09 5.95 8.26
CA ASN A 22 2.42 6.53 8.31
C ASN A 22 2.29 8.04 8.46
N GLU A 23 3.12 8.63 9.32
CA GLU A 23 3.11 10.07 9.52
C GLU A 23 3.61 10.79 8.26
N SER A 24 2.92 11.85 7.84
CA SER A 24 3.23 12.52 6.56
C SER A 24 4.65 13.12 6.51
N HIS A 25 5.23 13.45 7.67
CA HIS A 25 6.56 14.08 7.76
C HIS A 25 7.71 13.17 7.30
N TRP A 26 7.52 11.85 7.20
CA TRP A 26 8.56 10.93 6.71
C TRP A 26 8.99 11.24 5.27
N ILE A 27 8.17 11.95 4.49
CA ILE A 27 8.52 12.39 3.14
C ILE A 27 9.71 13.36 3.10
N PHE A 28 9.96 14.11 4.17
CA PHE A 28 11.11 15.01 4.24
C PHE A 28 12.44 14.24 4.20
N PHE A 29 12.47 12.99 4.69
CA PHE A 29 13.65 12.14 4.55
C PHE A 29 13.88 11.70 3.10
N ALA A 30 12.82 11.46 2.33
CA ALA A 30 12.93 11.16 0.90
C ALA A 30 13.50 12.36 0.13
N ILE A 31 12.95 13.57 0.38
CA ILE A 31 13.44 14.81 -0.23
C ILE A 31 14.89 15.08 0.17
N GLY A 32 15.20 14.98 1.47
CA GLY A 32 16.55 15.20 1.99
C GLY A 32 17.56 14.20 1.39
N SER A 33 17.20 12.91 1.30
CA SER A 33 18.03 11.89 0.68
C SER A 33 18.31 12.24 -0.78
N TYR A 34 17.29 12.66 -1.54
CA TYR A 34 17.46 13.02 -2.96
C TYR A 34 18.43 14.18 -3.12
N LEU A 35 18.20 15.27 -2.37
CA LEU A 35 19.01 16.47 -2.45
C LEU A 35 20.47 16.17 -2.08
N LEU A 36 20.71 15.40 -1.01
CA LEU A 36 22.06 15.08 -0.56
C LEU A 36 22.82 14.22 -1.59
N TRP A 37 22.20 13.17 -2.14
CA TRP A 37 22.82 12.34 -3.18
C TRP A 37 23.03 13.11 -4.49
N ALA A 38 22.10 13.99 -4.87
CA ALA A 38 22.25 14.85 -6.04
C ALA A 38 23.38 15.87 -5.85
N THR A 39 23.47 16.52 -4.69
CA THR A 39 24.58 17.42 -4.35
C THR A 39 25.90 16.67 -4.38
N LEU A 40 25.98 15.47 -3.81
CA LEU A 40 27.19 14.65 -3.86
C LEU A 40 27.59 14.29 -5.29
N ALA A 41 26.63 13.91 -6.15
CA ALA A 41 26.89 13.64 -7.56
C ALA A 41 27.41 14.88 -8.31
N ILE A 42 26.83 16.05 -8.05
CA ILE A 42 27.27 17.33 -8.64
C ILE A 42 28.70 17.66 -8.18
N VAL A 43 28.99 17.55 -6.88
CA VAL A 43 30.35 17.80 -6.34
C VAL A 43 31.37 16.87 -6.99
N TYR A 44 31.04 15.59 -7.15
CA TYR A 44 31.93 14.62 -7.80
C TYR A 44 32.12 14.93 -9.29
N LEU A 45 31.05 15.27 -10.01
CA LEU A 45 31.10 15.65 -11.42
C LEU A 45 31.94 16.92 -11.63
N LEU A 46 31.77 17.95 -10.80
CA LEU A 46 32.55 19.18 -10.86
C LEU A 46 34.03 18.90 -10.57
N GLY A 47 34.34 18.07 -9.56
CA GLY A 47 35.71 17.66 -9.26
C GLY A 47 36.36 16.84 -10.38
N TRP A 48 35.58 16.02 -11.10
CA TRP A 48 36.05 15.31 -12.29
C TRP A 48 36.31 16.26 -13.46
N LEU A 49 35.39 17.20 -13.75
CA LEU A 49 35.55 18.19 -14.83
C LEU A 49 36.75 19.11 -14.63
N GLN A 50 37.13 19.39 -13.37
CA GLN A 50 38.32 20.17 -13.04
C GLN A 50 39.65 19.47 -13.41
N GLN A 51 39.65 18.15 -13.59
CA GLN A 51 40.83 17.42 -14.05
C GLN A 51 41.03 17.52 -15.58
N ALA A 52 40.05 18.09 -16.30
CA ALA A 52 40.17 18.32 -17.73
C ALA A 52 41.16 19.47 -18.00
N PRO A 53 42.15 19.29 -18.91
CA PRO A 53 43.22 20.28 -19.18
C PRO A 53 42.73 21.69 -19.56
N SER A 54 41.47 21.79 -19.99
CA SER A 54 40.83 23.03 -20.46
C SER A 54 40.28 23.92 -19.33
N TYR A 55 40.20 23.42 -18.09
CA TYR A 55 39.58 24.13 -16.95
C TYR A 55 40.62 24.45 -15.87
N ASN A 56 41.29 25.59 -15.98
CA ASN A 56 42.23 26.07 -14.95
C ASN A 56 41.47 26.78 -13.81
N ILE A 57 40.87 26.01 -12.89
CA ILE A 57 40.33 26.53 -11.63
C ILE A 57 41.39 26.32 -10.52
N PRO A 58 41.76 27.33 -9.72
CA PRO A 58 42.85 27.22 -8.74
C PRO A 58 42.64 26.10 -7.69
N LEU A 59 43.61 25.18 -7.61
CA LEU A 59 43.57 23.93 -6.84
C LEU A 59 43.72 24.09 -5.30
N SER A 60 44.23 25.24 -4.84
CA SER A 60 44.76 25.38 -3.46
C SER A 60 43.71 25.60 -2.37
N VAL A 61 42.45 25.89 -2.72
CA VAL A 61 41.35 26.07 -1.75
C VAL A 61 40.51 24.80 -1.58
N PHE A 62 40.58 23.86 -2.53
CA PHE A 62 39.66 22.71 -2.59
C PHE A 62 40.23 21.40 -2.05
N GLY A 63 41.55 21.16 -2.08
CA GLY A 63 42.14 19.82 -1.85
C GLY A 63 41.90 19.18 -0.47
N THR A 64 42.08 19.91 0.62
CA THR A 64 42.00 19.35 2.00
C THR A 64 40.61 19.51 2.63
N LEU A 65 39.86 20.55 2.25
CA LEU A 65 38.46 20.76 2.66
C LEU A 65 37.49 19.83 1.92
N HIS A 66 37.79 19.44 0.66
CA HIS A 66 36.94 18.49 -0.07
C HIS A 66 36.88 17.12 0.61
N PHE A 67 38.01 16.53 0.99
CA PHE A 67 38.00 15.14 1.46
C PHE A 67 37.21 14.97 2.77
N SER A 68 37.39 15.90 3.73
CA SER A 68 36.65 15.88 4.99
C SER A 68 35.15 16.18 4.79
N ALA A 69 34.81 17.24 4.04
CA ALA A 69 33.42 17.61 3.82
C ALA A 69 32.64 16.56 3.03
N THR A 70 33.26 15.90 2.04
CA THR A 70 32.62 14.83 1.26
C THR A 70 32.32 13.60 2.12
N ILE A 71 33.22 13.22 3.04
CA ILE A 71 32.96 12.10 3.97
C ILE A 71 31.75 12.41 4.86
N TRP A 72 31.70 13.61 5.46
CA TRP A 72 30.55 14.02 6.28
C TRP A 72 29.25 14.07 5.47
N LEU A 73 29.32 14.54 4.22
CA LEU A 73 28.16 14.57 3.33
C LEU A 73 27.67 13.15 2.99
N ILE A 74 28.56 12.18 2.76
CA ILE A 74 28.20 10.77 2.55
C ILE A 74 27.54 10.19 3.79
N LEU A 75 28.12 10.39 4.97
CA LEU A 75 27.57 9.90 6.23
C LEU A 75 26.18 10.50 6.50
N LEU A 76 26.01 11.80 6.26
CA LEU A 76 24.72 12.47 6.37
C LEU A 76 23.71 11.93 5.35
N SER A 77 24.15 11.71 4.10
CA SER A 77 23.30 11.13 3.04
C SER A 77 22.79 9.75 3.42
N LEU A 78 23.65 8.90 3.96
CA LEU A 78 23.29 7.57 4.46
C LEU A 78 22.32 7.66 5.64
N ALA A 79 22.62 8.51 6.62
CA ALA A 79 21.76 8.70 7.78
C ALA A 79 20.35 9.14 7.39
N ILE A 80 20.21 10.13 6.51
CA ILE A 80 18.91 10.60 6.02
C ILE A 80 18.22 9.52 5.17
N SER A 81 18.96 8.74 4.39
CA SER A 81 18.42 7.64 3.58
C SER A 81 17.83 6.50 4.42
N THR A 82 18.21 6.36 5.70
CA THR A 82 17.53 5.41 6.61
C THR A 82 16.06 5.77 6.83
N GLY A 83 15.70 7.06 6.88
CA GLY A 83 14.31 7.50 6.99
C GLY A 83 13.50 7.21 5.71
N LEU A 84 14.11 7.37 4.53
CA LEU A 84 13.51 6.95 3.25
C LEU A 84 13.30 5.43 3.22
N SER A 85 14.31 4.66 3.65
CA SER A 85 14.24 3.20 3.74
C SER A 85 13.10 2.75 4.67
N TYR A 86 12.96 3.39 5.83
CA TYR A 86 11.85 3.15 6.77
C TYR A 86 10.48 3.49 6.15
N LEU A 87 10.37 4.59 5.40
CA LEU A 87 9.13 4.95 4.71
C LEU A 87 8.71 3.86 3.71
N VAL A 88 9.65 3.36 2.90
CA VAL A 88 9.40 2.27 1.94
C VAL A 88 9.02 0.98 2.67
N TYR A 89 9.72 0.64 3.76
CA TYR A 89 9.34 -0.48 4.62
C TYR A 89 7.89 -0.35 5.09
N GLY A 90 7.52 0.83 5.61
CA GLY A 90 6.18 1.10 6.12
C GLY A 90 5.10 0.90 5.07
N LEU A 91 5.30 1.43 3.86
CA LEU A 91 4.33 1.31 2.76
C LEU A 91 4.05 -0.14 2.36
N ILE A 92 5.12 -0.93 2.17
CA ILE A 92 5.01 -2.33 1.74
C ILE A 92 4.46 -3.18 2.89
N ASN A 93 5.00 -3.03 4.10
CA ASN A 93 4.58 -3.81 5.25
C ASN A 93 3.10 -3.59 5.60
N ARG A 94 2.65 -2.34 5.52
CA ARG A 94 1.26 -1.97 5.77
C ARG A 94 0.33 -2.55 4.71
N GLN A 95 0.72 -2.51 3.43
CA GLN A 95 -0.02 -3.17 2.36
C GLN A 95 -0.19 -4.67 2.64
N ASN A 96 0.91 -5.38 2.90
CA ASN A 96 0.86 -6.82 3.15
C ASN A 96 -0.03 -7.17 4.35
N LYS A 97 0.11 -6.41 5.45
CA LYS A 97 -0.72 -6.61 6.65
C LYS A 97 -2.19 -6.37 6.38
N HIS A 98 -2.53 -5.34 5.62
CA HIS A 98 -3.90 -5.03 5.25
C HIS A 98 -4.49 -6.13 4.38
N THR A 99 -3.83 -6.50 3.28
CA THR A 99 -4.34 -7.52 2.36
C THR A 99 -4.45 -8.89 3.03
N ALA A 100 -3.51 -9.27 3.89
CA ALA A 100 -3.62 -10.50 4.67
C ALA A 100 -4.82 -10.49 5.63
N ARG A 101 -5.08 -9.37 6.32
CA ARG A 101 -6.26 -9.22 7.20
C ARG A 101 -7.55 -9.30 6.41
N GLU A 102 -7.62 -8.60 5.28
CA GLU A 102 -8.78 -8.62 4.40
C GLU A 102 -9.07 -10.01 3.84
N GLU A 103 -8.04 -10.79 3.49
CA GLU A 103 -8.24 -12.18 3.09
C GLU A 103 -8.97 -12.96 4.17
N TYR A 104 -8.51 -12.89 5.43
CA TYR A 104 -9.18 -13.56 6.54
C TYR A 104 -10.60 -13.01 6.77
N LEU A 105 -10.79 -11.69 6.66
CA LEU A 105 -12.08 -11.04 6.83
C LEU A 105 -13.10 -11.54 5.79
N PHE A 106 -12.74 -11.53 4.50
CA PHE A 106 -13.62 -11.98 3.43
C PHE A 106 -13.85 -13.48 3.46
N ARG A 107 -12.82 -14.28 3.79
CA ARG A 107 -12.96 -15.73 3.97
C ARG A 107 -14.02 -16.05 5.03
N GLU A 108 -13.97 -15.38 6.18
CA GLU A 108 -14.97 -15.58 7.23
C GLU A 108 -16.34 -15.01 6.89
N ALA A 109 -16.38 -13.86 6.22
CA ALA A 109 -17.63 -13.25 5.76
C ALA A 109 -18.38 -14.16 4.79
N LEU A 110 -17.69 -14.69 3.77
CA LEU A 110 -18.25 -15.63 2.80
C LEU A 110 -18.63 -16.96 3.45
N GLY A 111 -17.79 -17.48 4.36
CA GLY A 111 -18.10 -18.70 5.10
C GLY A 111 -19.40 -18.60 5.90
N ARG A 112 -19.65 -17.45 6.54
CA ARG A 112 -20.91 -17.16 7.25
C ARG A 112 -22.08 -16.94 6.31
N ALA A 113 -21.88 -16.22 5.20
CA ALA A 113 -22.93 -16.01 4.22
C ALA A 113 -23.41 -17.36 3.65
N LYS A 114 -22.47 -18.24 3.31
CA LYS A 114 -22.74 -19.59 2.82
C LYS A 114 -23.45 -20.49 3.83
N SER A 115 -23.06 -20.46 5.11
CA SER A 115 -23.70 -21.29 6.13
C SER A 115 -25.14 -20.87 6.44
N ARG A 116 -25.52 -19.64 6.07
CA ARG A 116 -26.85 -19.06 6.31
C ARG A 116 -27.74 -19.05 5.07
N SER A 117 -27.18 -19.15 3.87
CA SER A 117 -27.95 -19.24 2.64
C SER A 117 -28.67 -20.59 2.54
N SER A 118 -29.98 -20.57 2.27
CA SER A 118 -30.70 -21.79 1.90
C SER A 118 -30.25 -22.27 0.52
N LYS A 119 -30.06 -23.59 0.35
CA LYS A 119 -29.70 -24.22 -0.93
C LYS A 119 -30.77 -24.07 -2.01
N GLU A 120 -31.97 -23.62 -1.64
CA GLU A 120 -33.10 -23.46 -2.55
C GLU A 120 -33.24 -22.03 -3.08
N GLN A 121 -32.53 -21.05 -2.50
CA GLN A 121 -32.67 -19.64 -2.85
C GLN A 121 -31.64 -19.23 -3.91
N ILE A 122 -31.96 -19.49 -5.18
CA ILE A 122 -31.10 -19.21 -6.35
C ILE A 122 -30.63 -17.74 -6.39
N SER A 123 -31.46 -16.79 -5.92
CA SER A 123 -31.11 -15.36 -5.87
C SER A 123 -29.93 -15.02 -4.96
N VAL A 124 -29.59 -15.89 -4.01
CA VAL A 124 -28.44 -15.76 -3.11
C VAL A 124 -27.24 -16.56 -3.65
N LEU A 125 -27.49 -17.74 -4.25
CA LEU A 125 -26.45 -18.67 -4.68
C LEU A 125 -25.59 -18.13 -5.83
N LEU A 126 -26.20 -17.44 -6.81
CA LEU A 126 -25.47 -16.89 -7.94
C LEU A 126 -24.48 -15.78 -7.50
N PRO A 127 -24.90 -14.74 -6.76
CA PRO A 127 -23.97 -13.76 -6.21
C PRO A 127 -22.94 -14.37 -5.25
N LEU A 128 -23.31 -15.37 -4.45
CA LEU A 128 -22.37 -16.03 -3.53
C LEU A 128 -21.28 -16.79 -4.27
N SER A 129 -21.63 -17.54 -5.31
CA SER A 129 -20.65 -18.24 -6.14
C SER A 129 -19.73 -17.27 -6.89
N SER A 130 -20.27 -16.13 -7.34
CA SER A 130 -19.48 -15.06 -7.97
C SER A 130 -18.51 -14.42 -6.96
N ALA A 131 -18.99 -14.12 -5.75
CA ALA A 131 -18.16 -13.59 -4.67
C ALA A 131 -17.05 -14.59 -4.26
N GLU A 132 -17.32 -15.89 -4.18
CA GLU A 132 -16.29 -16.90 -3.92
C GLU A 132 -15.22 -16.91 -5.03
N GLN A 133 -15.63 -16.82 -6.30
CA GLN A 133 -14.70 -16.75 -7.42
C GLN A 133 -13.83 -15.49 -7.38
N ASP A 134 -14.41 -14.32 -7.11
CA ASP A 134 -13.67 -13.07 -7.01
C ASP A 134 -12.77 -13.02 -5.78
N PHE A 135 -13.15 -13.67 -4.68
CA PHE A 135 -12.28 -13.89 -3.54
C PHE A 135 -11.04 -14.73 -3.90
N TYR A 136 -11.20 -15.84 -4.63
CA TYR A 136 -10.04 -16.62 -5.08
C TYR A 136 -9.13 -15.82 -6.01
N ARG A 137 -9.70 -14.99 -6.89
CA ARG A 137 -8.92 -14.06 -7.74
C ARG A 137 -8.16 -13.02 -6.90
N LEU A 138 -8.77 -12.51 -5.84
CA LEU A 138 -8.15 -11.55 -4.93
C LEU A 138 -6.93 -12.18 -4.24
N VAL A 139 -7.10 -13.39 -3.71
CA VAL A 139 -6.02 -14.16 -3.05
C VAL A 139 -4.92 -14.51 -4.04
N GLU A 140 -5.25 -15.00 -5.23
CA GLU A 140 -4.27 -15.34 -6.27
C GLU A 140 -3.43 -14.13 -6.71
N ARG A 141 -4.04 -12.94 -6.74
CA ARG A 141 -3.37 -11.69 -7.14
C ARG A 141 -2.66 -10.99 -5.98
N THR A 142 -2.87 -11.44 -4.75
CA THR A 142 -2.19 -10.90 -3.58
C THR A 142 -0.74 -11.35 -3.60
N ASN A 143 0.17 -10.37 -3.65
CA ASN A 143 1.61 -10.62 -3.65
C ASN A 143 2.24 -10.13 -2.35
N ASP A 144 2.65 -11.06 -1.50
CA ASP A 144 3.42 -10.73 -0.30
C ASP A 144 4.86 -10.39 -0.69
N ARG A 145 5.24 -9.12 -0.52
CA ARG A 145 6.61 -8.66 -0.79
C ARG A 145 7.38 -8.48 0.50
N SER A 146 8.65 -8.90 0.53
CA SER A 146 9.50 -8.65 1.70
C SER A 146 9.77 -7.14 1.86
N ALA A 147 9.06 -6.50 2.79
CA ALA A 147 9.22 -5.08 3.10
C ALA A 147 10.66 -4.75 3.52
N MET A 148 11.29 -5.65 4.28
CA MET A 148 12.67 -5.51 4.73
C MET A 148 13.65 -5.53 3.55
N LEU A 149 13.47 -6.45 2.60
CA LEU A 149 14.33 -6.53 1.41
C LEU A 149 14.29 -5.21 0.63
N TRP A 150 13.08 -4.70 0.33
CA TRP A 150 12.92 -3.46 -0.41
C TRP A 150 13.48 -2.25 0.33
N ALA A 151 13.31 -2.20 1.66
CA ALA A 151 13.90 -1.16 2.48
C ALA A 151 15.44 -1.16 2.38
N LEU A 152 16.07 -2.34 2.45
CA LEU A 152 17.52 -2.47 2.32
C LEU A 152 18.01 -2.12 0.91
N LEU A 153 17.28 -2.53 -0.14
CA LEU A 153 17.63 -2.20 -1.52
C LEU A 153 17.63 -0.67 -1.74
N VAL A 154 16.62 0.03 -1.24
CA VAL A 154 16.52 1.51 -1.33
C VAL A 154 17.63 2.23 -0.56
N LEU A 155 18.24 1.60 0.44
CA LEU A 155 19.36 2.18 1.19
C LEU A 155 20.68 2.22 0.40
N THR A 156 20.75 1.49 -0.72
CA THR A 156 21.97 1.41 -1.54
C THR A 156 22.29 2.78 -2.19
N PRO A 157 23.50 3.34 -2.03
CA PRO A 157 23.90 4.58 -2.70
C PRO A 157 23.63 4.56 -4.20
N TYR A 158 22.96 5.60 -4.72
CA TYR A 158 22.54 5.78 -6.11
C TYR A 158 21.58 4.70 -6.66
N ALA A 159 21.93 3.42 -6.58
CA ALA A 159 21.09 2.30 -7.01
C ALA A 159 19.77 2.24 -6.23
N GLY A 160 19.75 2.71 -4.98
CA GLY A 160 18.56 2.80 -4.14
C GLY A 160 17.44 3.63 -4.77
N TRP A 161 17.75 4.63 -5.59
CA TRP A 161 16.75 5.41 -6.34
C TRP A 161 16.09 4.60 -7.45
N ILE A 162 16.85 3.73 -8.12
CA ILE A 162 16.30 2.78 -9.11
C ILE A 162 15.36 1.81 -8.39
N PHE A 163 15.79 1.25 -7.26
CA PHE A 163 14.96 0.34 -6.46
C PHE A 163 13.72 1.03 -5.88
N LEU A 164 13.80 2.32 -5.51
CA LEU A 164 12.66 3.10 -5.06
C LEU A 164 11.61 3.21 -6.17
N ILE A 165 12.02 3.58 -7.38
CA ILE A 165 11.11 3.69 -8.53
C ILE A 165 10.42 2.34 -8.80
N ILE A 166 11.18 1.24 -8.78
CA ILE A 166 10.63 -0.10 -8.98
C ILE A 166 9.67 -0.48 -7.83
N ALA A 167 10.02 -0.20 -6.58
CA ALA A 167 9.16 -0.46 -5.43
C ALA A 167 7.83 0.28 -5.54
N LEU A 168 7.86 1.56 -5.91
CA LEU A 168 6.65 2.38 -6.09
C LEU A 168 5.79 1.87 -7.25
N TYR A 169 6.41 1.42 -8.34
CA TYR A 169 5.70 0.77 -9.44
C TYR A 169 4.97 -0.49 -8.97
N LEU A 170 5.67 -1.39 -8.27
CA LEU A 170 5.11 -2.64 -7.78
C LEU A 170 3.97 -2.40 -6.80
N VAL A 171 4.16 -1.53 -5.81
CA VAL A 171 3.11 -1.18 -4.84
C VAL A 171 1.90 -0.56 -5.53
N SER A 172 2.11 0.35 -6.48
CA SER A 172 1.01 0.97 -7.24
C SER A 172 0.24 -0.04 -8.10
N GLN A 173 0.96 -1.00 -8.68
CA GLN A 173 0.38 -2.06 -9.49
C GLN A 173 -0.43 -3.04 -8.63
N ASP A 174 0.10 -3.43 -7.48
CA ASP A 174 -0.58 -4.29 -6.52
C ASP A 174 -1.85 -3.60 -6.01
N LEU A 175 -1.77 -2.33 -5.62
CA LEU A 175 -2.94 -1.51 -5.22
C LEU A 175 -4.01 -1.42 -6.32
N ASN A 176 -3.61 -1.21 -7.57
CA ASN A 176 -4.54 -1.17 -8.70
C ASN A 176 -5.29 -2.50 -8.85
N SER A 177 -4.56 -3.61 -8.82
CA SER A 177 -5.13 -4.94 -8.99
C SER A 177 -6.03 -5.33 -7.81
N HIS A 178 -5.60 -4.99 -6.60
CA HIS A 178 -6.32 -5.21 -5.36
C HIS A 178 -7.66 -4.48 -5.37
N GLU A 179 -7.66 -3.14 -5.48
CA GLU A 179 -8.89 -2.34 -5.44
C GLU A 179 -9.90 -2.73 -6.52
N GLN A 180 -9.43 -3.08 -7.73
CA GLN A 180 -10.31 -3.53 -8.82
C GLN A 180 -11.01 -4.85 -8.50
N THR A 181 -10.26 -5.82 -7.96
CA THR A 181 -10.79 -7.15 -7.67
C THR A 181 -11.68 -7.12 -6.43
N GLU A 182 -11.27 -6.35 -5.42
CA GLU A 182 -12.03 -6.14 -4.19
C GLU A 182 -13.36 -5.43 -4.44
N GLN A 183 -13.40 -4.45 -5.36
CA GLN A 183 -14.67 -3.80 -5.70
C GLN A 183 -15.71 -4.79 -6.25
N LEU A 184 -15.30 -5.73 -7.11
CA LEU A 184 -16.18 -6.76 -7.64
C LEU A 184 -16.67 -7.68 -6.53
N LEU A 185 -15.74 -8.13 -5.67
CA LEU A 185 -16.06 -8.95 -4.50
C LEU A 185 -17.08 -8.24 -3.58
N LEU A 186 -16.86 -6.97 -3.24
CA LEU A 186 -17.75 -6.19 -2.38
C LEU A 186 -19.13 -5.98 -3.02
N GLN A 187 -19.20 -5.78 -4.34
CA GLN A 187 -20.48 -5.70 -5.05
C GLN A 187 -21.26 -7.02 -4.91
N ASP A 188 -20.61 -8.17 -5.08
CA ASP A 188 -21.29 -9.45 -4.96
C ASP A 188 -21.65 -9.80 -3.51
N VAL A 189 -20.78 -9.52 -2.55
CA VAL A 189 -21.10 -9.64 -1.11
C VAL A 189 -22.29 -8.75 -0.76
N SER A 190 -22.36 -7.53 -1.29
CA SER A 190 -23.50 -6.64 -1.07
C SER A 190 -24.81 -7.21 -1.63
N ARG A 191 -24.77 -7.84 -2.81
CA ARG A 191 -25.93 -8.51 -3.42
C ARG A 191 -26.38 -9.72 -2.60
N VAL A 192 -25.43 -10.53 -2.11
CA VAL A 192 -25.72 -11.64 -1.20
C VAL A 192 -26.45 -11.15 0.05
N LEU A 193 -25.96 -10.09 0.69
CA LEU A 193 -26.55 -9.55 1.91
C LEU A 193 -27.89 -8.84 1.66
N ALA A 194 -28.02 -8.11 0.55
CA ALA A 194 -29.27 -7.44 0.16
C ALA A 194 -30.39 -8.41 -0.27
N SER A 195 -30.03 -9.58 -0.80
CA SER A 195 -30.99 -10.65 -1.08
C SER A 195 -31.47 -11.40 0.19
N GLY A 196 -30.84 -11.13 1.33
CA GLY A 196 -31.32 -11.48 2.67
C GLY A 196 -32.23 -10.40 3.28
N THR A 197 -32.40 -10.42 4.60
CA THR A 197 -33.34 -9.55 5.33
C THR A 197 -32.80 -8.13 5.61
N TYR A 198 -31.62 -7.76 5.10
CA TYR A 198 -30.95 -6.50 5.44
C TYR A 198 -30.76 -5.58 4.23
N PRO A 199 -31.37 -4.38 4.20
CA PRO A 199 -31.32 -3.44 3.09
C PRO A 199 -30.07 -2.53 3.10
N GLN A 200 -28.96 -2.94 3.74
CA GLN A 200 -27.72 -2.17 3.69
C GLN A 200 -26.96 -2.51 2.40
N THR A 201 -27.24 -1.74 1.36
CA THR A 201 -26.38 -1.68 0.18
C THR A 201 -25.04 -1.13 0.62
N TYR A 202 -24.00 -1.97 0.64
CA TYR A 202 -22.61 -1.50 0.77
C TYR A 202 -22.28 -0.70 -0.48
N SER A 203 -22.65 0.57 -0.45
CA SER A 203 -22.46 1.49 -1.54
C SER A 203 -21.00 1.95 -1.51
N ASN A 204 -20.09 1.11 -1.98
CA ASN A 204 -18.78 1.56 -2.47
C ASN A 204 -19.00 2.24 -3.83
N ASN A 205 -19.71 3.39 -3.81
CA ASN A 205 -19.92 4.24 -4.99
C ASN A 205 -18.65 5.00 -5.40
N VAL A 206 -17.52 4.78 -4.71
CA VAL A 206 -16.22 5.32 -5.12
C VAL A 206 -15.58 4.31 -6.08
N PRO A 207 -15.60 4.57 -7.40
CA PRO A 207 -14.90 3.70 -8.33
C PRO A 207 -13.40 3.71 -8.01
N PRO A 208 -12.70 2.56 -8.15
CA PRO A 208 -11.26 2.50 -8.13
C PRO A 208 -10.73 3.53 -9.10
N ARG A 209 -9.81 4.37 -8.64
CA ARG A 209 -9.13 5.32 -9.51
C ARG A 209 -7.72 4.78 -9.76
N PRO A 210 -7.55 3.86 -10.73
CA PRO A 210 -6.27 3.23 -10.95
C PRO A 210 -5.24 4.29 -11.32
N THR A 211 -4.07 4.20 -10.70
CA THR A 211 -2.94 5.03 -11.07
C THR A 211 -2.31 4.44 -12.31
N ASN A 212 -1.96 5.27 -13.30
CA ASN A 212 -1.17 4.80 -14.45
C ASN A 212 0.29 4.58 -14.01
N SER A 213 0.53 3.45 -13.33
CA SER A 213 1.82 3.06 -12.73
C SER A 213 2.95 3.04 -13.75
N LEU A 214 2.67 2.66 -15.01
CA LEU A 214 3.64 2.67 -16.10
C LEU A 214 4.05 4.10 -16.50
N ALA A 215 3.11 5.04 -16.60
CA ALA A 215 3.45 6.42 -16.88
C ALA A 215 4.33 7.02 -15.77
N TYR A 216 3.98 6.77 -14.50
CA TYR A 216 4.79 7.21 -13.37
C TYR A 216 6.19 6.57 -13.36
N LEU A 217 6.30 5.30 -13.74
CA LEU A 217 7.57 4.58 -13.89
C LEU A 217 8.49 5.27 -14.91
N PHE A 218 8.01 5.47 -16.14
CA PHE A 218 8.81 6.07 -17.20
C PHE A 218 9.18 7.52 -16.90
N VAL A 219 8.25 8.33 -16.41
CA VAL A 219 8.54 9.73 -16.08
C VAL A 219 9.45 9.85 -14.87
N SER A 220 9.39 8.92 -13.90
CA SER A 220 10.34 8.89 -12.79
C SER A 220 11.76 8.60 -13.25
N PHE A 221 11.96 7.65 -14.19
CA PHE A 221 13.28 7.44 -14.78
C PHE A 221 13.73 8.64 -15.63
N ALA A 222 12.86 9.20 -16.46
CA ALA A 222 13.17 10.36 -17.30
C ALA A 222 13.53 11.62 -16.49
N SER A 223 12.96 11.77 -15.29
CA SER A 223 13.25 12.86 -14.36
C SER A 223 14.37 12.54 -13.36
N LEU A 224 15.15 11.46 -13.60
CA LEU A 224 16.23 11.01 -12.72
C LEU A 224 15.81 10.78 -11.27
N GLY A 225 14.57 10.34 -11.07
CA GLY A 225 13.99 10.05 -9.76
C GLY A 225 13.25 11.23 -9.12
N LEU A 226 13.27 12.44 -9.68
CA LEU A 226 12.57 13.58 -9.07
C LEU A 226 11.06 13.34 -8.93
N LEU A 227 10.40 12.80 -9.96
CA LEU A 227 8.96 12.50 -9.87
C LEU A 227 8.65 11.43 -8.81
N SER A 228 9.59 10.54 -8.48
CA SER A 228 9.37 9.50 -7.48
C SER A 228 9.05 10.05 -6.09
N LEU A 229 9.50 11.28 -5.77
CA LEU A 229 9.17 12.00 -4.53
C LEU A 229 7.69 12.41 -4.48
N PHE A 230 7.12 12.83 -5.60
CA PHE A 230 5.69 13.08 -5.68
C PHE A 230 4.91 11.76 -5.67
N TRP A 231 5.43 10.74 -6.35
CA TRP A 231 4.77 9.45 -6.44
C TRP A 231 4.65 8.76 -5.07
N ILE A 232 5.69 8.78 -4.23
CA ILE A 232 5.62 8.20 -2.88
C ILE A 232 4.54 8.87 -2.03
N HIS A 233 4.36 10.19 -2.16
CA HIS A 233 3.27 10.92 -1.52
C HIS A 233 1.90 10.41 -2.00
N GLN A 234 1.72 10.29 -3.32
CA GLN A 234 0.46 9.82 -3.91
C GLN A 234 0.10 8.40 -3.47
N VAL A 235 1.08 7.49 -3.43
CA VAL A 235 0.87 6.10 -2.96
C VAL A 235 0.47 6.08 -1.49
N THR A 236 1.14 6.89 -0.65
CA THR A 236 0.83 7.00 0.78
C THR A 236 -0.62 7.48 0.99
N LEU A 237 -1.00 8.57 0.32
CA LEU A 237 -2.35 9.13 0.41
C LEU A 237 -3.42 8.14 -0.09
N ARG A 238 -3.10 7.39 -1.15
CA ARG A 238 -4.03 6.40 -1.69
C ARG A 238 -4.29 5.27 -0.70
N GLN A 239 -3.26 4.72 -0.07
CA GLN A 239 -3.42 3.72 0.99
C GLN A 239 -4.24 4.27 2.17
N ASP A 240 -3.99 5.52 2.58
CA ASP A 240 -4.75 6.15 3.66
C ASP A 240 -6.24 6.28 3.33
N ASN A 241 -6.57 6.71 2.12
CA ASN A 241 -7.95 6.83 1.66
C ASN A 241 -8.62 5.47 1.52
N HIS A 242 -7.89 4.48 1.01
CA HIS A 242 -8.38 3.11 0.87
C HIS A 242 -8.72 2.49 2.23
N PHE A 243 -7.83 2.61 3.22
CA PHE A 243 -8.09 2.06 4.55
C PHE A 243 -9.15 2.86 5.32
N ALA A 244 -9.26 4.17 5.05
CA ALA A 244 -10.37 4.97 5.56
C ALA A 244 -11.72 4.49 5.00
N LEU A 245 -11.78 4.09 3.73
CA LEU A 245 -12.97 3.51 3.13
C LEU A 245 -13.38 2.22 3.85
N HIS A 246 -12.44 1.28 4.00
CA HIS A 246 -12.61 0.05 4.81
C HIS A 246 -13.13 0.35 6.20
N SER A 247 -12.58 1.38 6.83
CA SER A 247 -12.99 1.75 8.18
C SER A 247 -14.46 2.15 8.32
N SER A 248 -15.06 2.62 7.22
CA SER A 248 -16.45 3.10 7.20
C SER A 248 -17.48 1.99 6.99
N PHE A 249 -17.16 0.93 6.23
CA PHE A 249 -18.13 -0.11 5.89
C PHE A 249 -17.98 -1.43 6.67
N GLU A 250 -16.77 -1.76 7.15
CA GLU A 250 -16.51 -3.01 7.89
C GLU A 250 -17.41 -3.22 9.13
N PRO A 251 -17.74 -2.19 9.94
CA PRO A 251 -18.67 -2.36 11.05
C PRO A 251 -20.07 -2.79 10.58
N GLY A 252 -20.54 -2.26 9.45
CA GLY A 252 -21.80 -2.67 8.84
C GLY A 252 -21.74 -4.12 8.35
N LEU A 253 -20.60 -4.57 7.82
CA LEU A 253 -20.39 -5.98 7.43
C LEU A 253 -20.46 -6.91 8.64
N LEU A 254 -19.78 -6.53 9.73
CA LEU A 254 -19.83 -7.26 10.99
C LEU A 254 -21.25 -7.33 11.55
N GLN A 255 -21.99 -6.22 11.54
CA GLN A 255 -23.37 -6.14 12.02
C GLN A 255 -24.30 -7.08 11.23
N ALA A 256 -24.31 -6.97 9.91
CA ALA A 256 -25.12 -7.82 9.03
C ALA A 256 -24.81 -9.31 9.22
N LEU A 257 -23.55 -9.65 9.49
CA LEU A 257 -23.10 -11.02 9.72
C LEU A 257 -23.15 -11.48 11.18
N THR A 258 -23.58 -10.66 12.13
CA THR A 258 -23.68 -11.04 13.56
C THR A 258 -25.12 -10.99 14.06
N GLU A 259 -25.90 -9.98 13.67
CA GLU A 259 -27.30 -9.81 14.09
C GLU A 259 -28.27 -10.84 13.51
N SER A 260 -27.87 -11.60 12.50
CA SER A 260 -28.66 -12.74 11.99
C SER A 260 -28.80 -13.91 12.98
N GLY A 261 -28.52 -13.68 14.27
CA GLY A 261 -28.73 -14.58 15.41
C GLY A 261 -29.95 -14.27 16.28
N ILE A 262 -30.70 -13.18 16.06
CA ILE A 262 -31.99 -12.95 16.73
C ILE A 262 -33.14 -13.43 15.82
N GLY A 263 -33.01 -14.69 15.40
CA GLY A 263 -34.08 -15.48 14.80
C GLY A 263 -34.68 -16.43 15.84
N THR A 264 -35.04 -15.92 17.02
CA THR A 264 -35.92 -16.66 17.95
C THR A 264 -37.21 -15.88 18.17
N ARG A 265 -38.26 -16.43 17.53
CA ARG A 265 -39.68 -16.42 17.92
C ARG A 265 -40.43 -15.09 17.88
N GLY A 266 -41.37 -15.06 16.95
CA GLY A 266 -42.60 -14.29 17.02
C GLY A 266 -43.67 -14.94 16.14
N SER A 267 -44.05 -16.18 16.47
CA SER A 267 -45.33 -16.74 16.05
C SER A 267 -46.46 -15.93 16.69
N PHE A 268 -47.24 -15.22 15.89
CA PHE A 268 -48.69 -15.02 16.07
C PHE A 268 -49.32 -14.88 14.69
#